data_AF-A0A954D333-F1
#
_entry.id   AF-A0A954D333-F1
#
_cell.length_a   1.000
_cell.length_b   1.000
_cell.length_c   1.000
_cell.angle_alpha   90.00
_cell.angle_beta   90.00
_cell.angle_gamma   90.00
#
_symmetry.space_group_name_H-M   'P 1'
#
loop_
_entity.id
_entity.type
_entity.pdbx_description
1 polymer ?
#
loop_
_entity_poly.entity_id
_entity_poly.type
_entity_poly.pdbx_seq_one_letter_code
_entity_poly.pdbx_strand_id
1 'polypeptide(L)'
;MRTHQIFVSTLLATAGLCAQAPEKKAVEGMPNPKTEHHAALKQYVGTWTVSGRMEAMPGVPGMEKAMDSQGHEHAELLCDGLWLKWESEMTCAGQRSTGLWLVGYDPFQKQYVSYVVSSDDHCPGLTPLTGTYDKKTETWTWVGESPQGKMKSVCKFSGADKLTETLYMVGPDGKEKQFMVMERTRSKEARPTKLMNASVKAKPDAKLPVHAAAVTQDVGTWNAVVESEYAGQKTTDKGTEHVHAICDNRWAWSVFRCQFMGQPFSGYGLLGWDATQKKYAGLWIDSMSPTFTVTTGTRDKKTGTYTLTGTSTGPDGKPMKIEQKLTREGKDQRVLNMKLDAGEMKSTMKITYTRRKAK
;
A
#
# COMPACT_ATOMS: atom_id res chain seq x y z
N MET A 1 39.32 -3.27 -59.15
CA MET A 1 39.80 -4.46 -59.88
C MET A 1 40.14 -5.55 -58.86
N ARG A 2 39.54 -6.73 -59.04
CA ARG A 2 39.98 -8.10 -58.70
C ARG A 2 40.96 -8.32 -57.53
N THR A 3 40.43 -8.97 -56.48
CA THR A 3 40.92 -10.19 -55.80
C THR A 3 42.39 -10.59 -55.94
N HIS A 4 43.08 -10.79 -54.81
CA HIS A 4 44.16 -11.78 -54.54
C HIS A 4 44.03 -12.19 -53.04
N GLN A 5 43.58 -13.40 -52.71
CA GLN A 5 44.36 -14.62 -52.40
C GLN A 5 45.36 -14.49 -51.23
N ILE A 6 45.02 -15.05 -50.07
CA ILE A 6 45.51 -16.32 -49.47
C ILE A 6 46.91 -16.19 -48.87
N PHE A 7 47.04 -16.34 -47.54
CA PHE A 7 47.91 -17.38 -46.96
C PHE A 7 47.43 -17.78 -45.56
N VAL A 8 47.21 -19.09 -45.46
CA VAL A 8 46.90 -19.88 -44.27
C VAL A 8 48.17 -20.04 -43.45
N SER A 9 48.09 -19.93 -42.12
CA SER A 9 48.91 -20.78 -41.27
C SER A 9 48.22 -21.13 -39.96
N THR A 10 48.14 -22.42 -39.77
CA THR A 10 47.49 -23.23 -38.75
C THR A 10 48.22 -23.14 -37.41
N LEU A 11 47.52 -23.15 -36.29
CA LEU A 11 47.79 -24.11 -35.21
C LEU A 11 46.61 -24.21 -34.22
N LEU A 12 46.17 -25.46 -34.00
CA LEU A 12 45.18 -25.87 -33.01
C LEU A 12 45.63 -25.57 -31.58
N ALA A 13 44.71 -25.07 -30.76
CA ALA A 13 44.60 -25.45 -29.35
C ALA A 13 43.13 -25.42 -28.94
N THR A 14 42.54 -26.61 -28.83
CA THR A 14 41.24 -26.86 -28.20
C THR A 14 41.31 -26.55 -26.72
N ALA A 15 40.49 -25.62 -26.24
CA ALA A 15 40.14 -25.50 -24.82
C ALA A 15 38.70 -24.97 -24.68
N GLY A 16 37.82 -25.83 -24.17
CA GLY A 16 36.60 -25.51 -23.44
C GLY A 16 35.63 -24.50 -24.05
N LEU A 17 34.61 -24.98 -24.76
CA LEU A 17 33.32 -24.30 -24.78
C LEU A 17 32.77 -24.28 -23.34
N CYS A 18 33.07 -23.24 -22.57
CA CYS A 18 32.12 -22.80 -21.57
C CYS A 18 30.88 -22.35 -22.35
N ALA A 19 29.83 -23.15 -22.30
CA ALA A 19 28.50 -22.71 -22.70
C ALA A 19 28.17 -21.45 -21.89
N GLN A 20 28.36 -20.29 -22.49
CA GLN A 20 27.83 -19.05 -21.96
C GLN A 20 26.32 -19.22 -21.94
N ALA A 21 25.75 -19.13 -20.73
CA ALA A 21 24.30 -19.04 -20.58
C ALA A 21 23.81 -17.89 -21.48
N PRO A 22 22.72 -18.06 -22.23
CA PRO A 22 22.24 -17.02 -23.12
C PRO A 22 21.98 -15.76 -22.29
N GLU A 23 22.64 -14.65 -22.68
CA GLU A 23 22.34 -13.33 -22.12
C GLU A 23 20.83 -13.08 -22.28
N LYS A 24 20.15 -12.93 -21.15
CA LYS A 24 18.74 -12.52 -21.14
C LYS A 24 18.69 -11.13 -21.78
N LYS A 25 18.25 -11.04 -23.05
CA LYS A 25 17.83 -9.77 -23.64
C LYS A 25 16.80 -9.14 -22.70
N ALA A 26 17.11 -7.95 -22.19
CA ALA A 26 16.15 -7.15 -21.45
C ALA A 26 14.93 -6.95 -22.35
N VAL A 27 13.75 -7.37 -21.88
CA VAL A 27 12.48 -7.01 -22.51
C VAL A 27 12.38 -5.48 -22.45
N GLU A 28 11.92 -4.82 -23.51
CA GLU A 28 11.64 -3.37 -23.49
C GLU A 28 10.85 -3.06 -22.23
N GLY A 29 11.39 -2.15 -21.39
CA GLY A 29 10.86 -1.90 -20.05
C GLY A 29 9.40 -1.46 -20.11
N MET A 30 8.58 -1.93 -19.18
CA MET A 30 7.20 -1.46 -19.05
C MET A 30 7.17 0.07 -18.98
N PRO A 31 6.22 0.75 -19.66
CA PRO A 31 6.13 2.20 -19.64
C PRO A 31 6.06 2.73 -18.20
N ASN A 32 6.80 3.79 -17.90
CA ASN A 32 6.75 4.46 -16.61
C ASN A 32 5.33 5.04 -16.40
N PRO A 33 4.58 4.59 -15.38
CA PRO A 33 3.18 4.99 -15.19
C PRO A 33 3.02 6.39 -14.58
N LYS A 34 4.11 7.06 -14.18
CA LYS A 34 4.05 8.38 -13.53
C LYS A 34 3.59 9.48 -14.49
N THR A 35 2.87 10.44 -13.90
CA THR A 35 2.32 11.64 -14.55
C THR A 35 2.60 12.86 -13.66
N GLU A 36 2.24 14.07 -14.12
CA GLU A 36 2.36 15.28 -13.27
C GLU A 36 1.56 15.20 -11.96
N HIS A 37 0.45 14.44 -11.95
CA HIS A 37 -0.36 14.23 -10.75
C HIS A 37 0.41 13.50 -9.65
N HIS A 38 1.27 12.54 -10.03
CA HIS A 38 2.14 11.85 -9.09
C HIS A 38 3.19 12.81 -8.50
N ALA A 39 3.71 13.74 -9.30
CA ALA A 39 4.64 14.75 -8.82
C ALA A 39 3.99 15.72 -7.81
N ALA A 40 2.69 16.01 -7.95
CA ALA A 40 1.95 16.89 -7.04
C ALA A 40 1.90 16.36 -5.60
N LEU A 41 1.93 15.03 -5.40
CA LEU A 41 1.94 14.39 -4.08
C LEU A 41 3.18 14.75 -3.25
N LYS A 42 4.26 15.21 -3.89
CA LYS A 42 5.49 15.65 -3.20
C LYS A 42 5.25 16.78 -2.20
N GLN A 43 4.18 17.56 -2.36
CA GLN A 43 3.80 18.62 -1.41
C GLN A 43 3.58 18.09 0.01
N TYR A 44 3.04 16.88 0.13
CA TYR A 44 2.75 16.25 1.42
C TYR A 44 3.99 15.66 2.11
N VAL A 45 5.04 15.33 1.35
CA VAL A 45 6.22 14.64 1.88
C VAL A 45 6.86 15.44 2.99
N GLY A 46 7.10 14.81 4.14
CA GLY A 46 7.71 15.44 5.31
C GLY A 46 7.25 14.82 6.62
N THR A 47 7.89 15.28 7.69
CA THR A 47 7.41 15.04 9.06
C THR A 47 6.63 16.26 9.51
N TRP A 48 5.49 16.05 10.15
CA TRP A 48 4.56 17.09 10.54
C TRP A 48 4.21 16.97 12.03
N THR A 49 4.06 18.12 12.69
CA THR A 49 3.37 18.23 13.96
C THR A 49 1.97 18.76 13.70
N VAL A 50 0.98 18.14 14.32
CA VAL A 50 -0.44 18.41 14.09
C VAL A 50 -1.06 18.97 15.36
N SER A 51 -1.86 20.02 15.22
CA SER A 51 -2.82 20.49 16.22
C SER A 51 -4.16 20.68 15.53
N GLY A 52 -5.23 20.16 16.10
CA GLY A 52 -6.56 20.30 15.52
C GLY A 52 -7.62 20.51 16.57
N ARG A 53 -8.72 21.12 16.15
CA ARG A 53 -9.89 21.32 16.98
C ARG A 53 -11.11 20.77 16.28
N MET A 54 -11.80 19.86 16.95
CA MET A 54 -13.11 19.37 16.55
C MET A 54 -14.19 20.10 17.35
N GLU A 55 -15.18 20.63 16.66
CA GLU A 55 -16.32 21.31 17.25
C GLU A 55 -17.40 20.32 17.68
N ALA A 56 -18.19 20.71 18.69
CA ALA A 56 -19.31 19.91 19.13
C ALA A 56 -20.39 19.85 18.04
N MET A 57 -20.89 18.64 17.78
CA MET A 57 -22.03 18.40 16.92
C MET A 57 -23.11 17.61 17.66
N PRO A 58 -24.09 18.30 18.27
CA PRO A 58 -25.19 17.66 18.97
C PRO A 58 -25.94 16.66 18.08
N GLY A 59 -26.17 15.46 18.60
CA GLY A 59 -26.88 14.38 17.89
C GLY A 59 -26.00 13.47 17.02
N VAL A 60 -24.69 13.71 16.95
CA VAL A 60 -23.74 12.81 16.30
C VAL A 60 -22.94 12.04 17.37
N PRO A 61 -23.05 10.70 17.43
CA PRO A 61 -22.36 9.90 18.44
C PRO A 61 -20.85 10.12 18.43
N GLY A 62 -20.28 10.44 19.59
CA GLY A 62 -18.84 10.65 19.77
C GLY A 62 -18.36 12.07 19.44
N MET A 63 -19.27 12.98 19.08
CA MET A 63 -18.97 14.39 18.79
C MET A 63 -19.81 15.36 19.63
N GLU A 64 -20.34 14.93 20.77
CA GLU A 64 -21.25 15.73 21.60
C GLU A 64 -20.55 16.94 22.27
N LYS A 65 -19.21 16.90 22.35
CA LYS A 65 -18.39 17.95 22.94
C LYS A 65 -17.27 18.33 21.97
N ALA A 66 -16.84 19.58 22.05
CA ALA A 66 -15.65 20.02 21.36
C ALA A 66 -14.42 19.33 21.97
N MET A 67 -13.49 18.93 21.11
CA MET A 67 -12.30 18.18 21.49
C MET A 67 -11.09 18.70 20.75
N ASP A 68 -10.00 18.90 21.48
CA ASP A 68 -8.71 19.20 20.89
C ASP A 68 -7.99 17.89 20.54
N SER A 69 -7.22 17.96 19.46
CA SER A 69 -6.41 16.87 18.95
C SER A 69 -4.99 17.36 18.68
N GLN A 70 -4.03 16.47 18.88
CA GLN A 70 -2.63 16.75 18.58
C GLN A 70 -1.93 15.48 18.16
N GLY A 71 -0.84 15.59 17.40
CA GLY A 71 -0.12 14.40 16.98
C GLY A 71 1.08 14.66 16.09
N HIS A 72 1.63 13.56 15.61
CA HIS A 72 2.76 13.55 14.70
C HIS A 72 2.45 12.68 13.50
N GLU A 73 2.99 13.10 12.37
CA GLU A 73 2.69 12.51 11.09
C GLU A 73 3.96 12.43 10.25
N HIS A 74 4.03 11.45 9.37
CA HIS A 74 5.11 11.34 8.41
C HIS A 74 4.59 10.83 7.07
N ALA A 75 4.90 11.59 6.02
CA ALA A 75 4.57 11.23 4.66
C ALA A 75 5.84 11.03 3.82
N GLU A 76 5.89 9.91 3.11
CA GLU A 76 6.97 9.52 2.21
C GLU A 76 6.42 9.04 0.87
N LEU A 77 7.21 9.22 -0.19
CA LEU A 77 6.90 8.64 -1.48
C LEU A 77 7.43 7.21 -1.55
N LEU A 78 6.62 6.31 -2.10
CA LEU A 78 6.98 4.94 -2.40
C LEU A 78 7.08 4.77 -3.92
N CYS A 79 7.73 3.67 -4.34
CA CYS A 79 7.78 3.26 -5.75
C CYS A 79 8.22 4.40 -6.69
N ASP A 80 9.34 5.04 -6.35
CA ASP A 80 9.91 6.17 -7.10
C ASP A 80 8.94 7.34 -7.33
N GLY A 81 8.01 7.58 -6.39
CA GLY A 81 7.07 8.69 -6.47
C GLY A 81 5.70 8.34 -7.03
N LEU A 82 5.40 7.08 -7.30
CA LEU A 82 4.09 6.66 -7.80
C LEU A 82 3.01 6.65 -6.70
N TRP A 83 3.41 6.46 -5.46
CA TRP A 83 2.47 6.38 -4.33
C TRP A 83 2.94 7.27 -3.19
N LEU A 84 1.99 7.91 -2.50
CA LEU A 84 2.23 8.54 -1.21
C LEU A 84 1.81 7.57 -0.12
N LYS A 85 2.66 7.44 0.89
CA LYS A 85 2.34 6.79 2.15
C LYS A 85 2.41 7.81 3.26
N TRP A 86 1.34 7.94 4.02
CA TRP A 86 1.24 8.86 5.14
C TRP A 86 0.84 8.10 6.40
N GLU A 87 1.71 8.14 7.40
CA GLU A 87 1.46 7.56 8.72
C GLU A 87 1.11 8.65 9.72
N SER A 88 0.16 8.39 10.60
CA SER A 88 -0.26 9.31 11.65
C SER A 88 -0.28 8.63 13.01
N GLU A 89 0.04 9.40 14.04
CA GLU A 89 -0.23 9.11 15.44
C GLU A 89 -0.87 10.35 16.06
N MET A 90 -2.12 10.21 16.44
CA MET A 90 -2.95 11.30 16.95
C MET A 90 -3.41 10.99 18.36
N THR A 91 -3.62 12.02 19.17
CA THR A 91 -4.33 11.96 20.43
C THR A 91 -5.51 12.91 20.35
N CYS A 92 -6.73 12.40 20.56
CA CYS A 92 -7.95 13.18 20.62
C CYS A 92 -8.68 12.85 21.93
N ALA A 93 -9.00 13.86 22.75
CA ALA A 93 -9.62 13.67 24.07
C ALA A 93 -8.90 12.61 24.96
N GLY A 94 -7.57 12.59 24.91
CA GLY A 94 -6.74 11.64 25.66
C GLY A 94 -6.72 10.21 25.10
N GLN A 95 -7.45 9.93 24.03
CA GLN A 95 -7.40 8.64 23.32
C GLN A 95 -6.39 8.71 22.18
N ARG A 96 -5.45 7.76 22.15
CA ARG A 96 -4.46 7.62 21.09
C ARG A 96 -5.05 6.83 19.92
N SER A 97 -4.81 7.27 18.70
CA SER A 97 -5.04 6.50 17.48
C SER A 97 -3.83 6.58 16.55
N THR A 98 -3.64 5.55 15.74
CA THR A 98 -2.65 5.53 14.66
C THR A 98 -3.34 5.22 13.34
N GLY A 99 -2.80 5.75 12.25
CA GLY A 99 -3.41 5.61 10.92
C GLY A 99 -2.39 5.48 9.81
N LEU A 100 -2.83 4.87 8.71
CA LEU A 100 -2.13 4.82 7.43
C LEU A 100 -3.07 5.36 6.36
N TRP A 101 -2.59 6.32 5.58
CA TRP A 101 -3.23 6.79 4.37
C TRP A 101 -2.32 6.53 3.17
N LEU A 102 -2.83 5.80 2.18
CA LEU A 102 -2.13 5.50 0.93
C LEU A 102 -2.83 6.20 -0.21
N VAL A 103 -2.07 6.94 -1.02
CA VAL A 103 -2.61 7.76 -2.11
C VAL A 103 -1.89 7.45 -3.41
N GLY A 104 -2.67 7.36 -4.50
CA GLY A 104 -2.17 7.36 -5.87
C GLY A 104 -3.07 8.16 -6.80
N TYR A 105 -2.70 8.22 -8.07
CA TYR A 105 -3.51 8.82 -9.11
C TYR A 105 -3.87 7.78 -10.16
N ASP A 106 -5.17 7.54 -10.35
CA ASP A 106 -5.66 6.63 -11.38
C ASP A 106 -5.76 7.39 -12.73
N PRO A 107 -4.88 7.09 -13.71
CA PRO A 107 -4.89 7.79 -15.00
C PRO A 107 -6.07 7.42 -15.89
N PHE A 108 -6.73 6.27 -15.64
CA PHE A 108 -7.89 5.82 -16.39
C PHE A 108 -9.15 6.53 -15.90
N GLN A 109 -9.27 6.71 -14.59
CA GLN A 109 -10.38 7.44 -13.96
C GLN A 109 -10.13 8.95 -13.87
N LYS A 110 -8.90 9.40 -14.11
CA LYS A 110 -8.46 10.81 -14.01
C LYS A 110 -8.75 11.45 -12.65
N GLN A 111 -8.52 10.70 -11.58
CA GLN A 111 -8.77 11.15 -10.21
C GLN A 111 -7.72 10.58 -9.26
N TYR A 112 -7.50 11.29 -8.15
CA TYR A 112 -6.76 10.68 -7.06
C TYR A 112 -7.63 9.66 -6.34
N VAL A 113 -7.03 8.54 -6.00
CA VAL A 113 -7.65 7.45 -5.26
C VAL A 113 -6.81 7.17 -4.04
N SER A 114 -7.45 6.81 -2.94
CA SER A 114 -6.73 6.51 -1.71
C SER A 114 -7.50 5.58 -0.79
N TYR A 115 -6.76 5.01 0.16
CA TYR A 115 -7.32 4.18 1.22
C TYR A 115 -6.76 4.61 2.57
N VAL A 116 -7.63 4.65 3.57
CA VAL A 116 -7.28 4.89 4.98
C VAL A 116 -7.57 3.63 5.79
N VAL A 117 -6.68 3.34 6.73
CA VAL A 117 -6.93 2.42 7.84
C VAL A 117 -6.46 3.04 9.15
N SER A 118 -7.07 2.66 10.26
CA SER A 118 -6.70 3.18 11.59
C SER A 118 -6.69 2.10 12.66
N SER A 119 -6.18 2.45 13.84
CA SER A 119 -6.25 1.61 15.05
C SER A 119 -7.54 1.76 15.85
N ASP A 120 -8.39 2.72 15.49
CA ASP A 120 -9.65 3.01 16.16
C ASP A 120 -10.86 2.45 15.40
N ASP A 121 -12.01 2.43 16.09
CA ASP A 121 -13.24 1.88 15.54
C ASP A 121 -14.04 2.88 14.69
N HIS A 122 -13.57 4.14 14.53
CA HIS A 122 -14.17 5.13 13.62
C HIS A 122 -13.79 4.85 12.16
N CYS A 123 -12.63 4.21 11.93
CA CYS A 123 -12.27 3.62 10.64
C CYS A 123 -12.16 2.08 10.80
N PRO A 124 -13.30 1.38 10.89
CA PRO A 124 -13.37 -0.05 11.21
C PRO A 124 -12.94 -0.98 10.06
N GLY A 125 -12.57 -0.42 8.90
CA GLY A 125 -12.30 -1.18 7.68
C GLY A 125 -11.36 -0.44 6.73
N LEU A 126 -11.23 -1.01 5.53
CA LEU A 126 -10.42 -0.40 4.48
C LEU A 126 -11.23 0.70 3.79
N THR A 127 -11.06 1.95 4.22
CA THR A 127 -11.94 3.06 3.79
C THR A 127 -11.41 3.75 2.54
N PRO A 128 -12.14 3.73 1.41
CA PRO A 128 -11.75 4.46 0.21
C PRO A 128 -12.06 5.95 0.32
N LEU A 129 -11.19 6.78 -0.26
CA LEU A 129 -11.47 8.19 -0.55
C LEU A 129 -11.08 8.49 -1.99
N THR A 130 -11.78 9.43 -2.63
CA THR A 130 -11.36 10.02 -3.90
C THR A 130 -10.93 11.47 -3.68
N GLY A 131 -10.05 11.96 -4.54
CA GLY A 131 -9.53 13.31 -4.40
C GLY A 131 -9.28 14.04 -5.70
N THR A 132 -9.22 15.36 -5.59
CA THR A 132 -8.87 16.30 -6.66
C THR A 132 -7.81 17.28 -6.16
N TYR A 133 -7.03 17.81 -7.09
CA TYR A 133 -6.09 18.90 -6.84
C TYR A 133 -6.31 19.99 -7.87
N ASP A 134 -6.72 21.17 -7.40
CA ASP A 134 -6.77 22.36 -8.21
C ASP A 134 -5.45 23.12 -8.08
N LYS A 135 -4.65 23.08 -9.13
CA LYS A 135 -3.35 23.75 -9.22
C LYS A 135 -3.47 25.29 -9.18
N LYS A 136 -4.60 25.86 -9.61
CA LYS A 136 -4.77 27.33 -9.62
C LYS A 136 -4.98 27.88 -8.21
N THR A 137 -5.69 27.12 -7.39
CA THR A 137 -6.02 27.50 -6.01
C THR A 137 -5.18 26.75 -4.98
N GLU A 138 -4.23 25.93 -5.44
CA GLU A 138 -3.39 25.03 -4.64
C GLU A 138 -4.19 24.23 -3.60
N THR A 139 -5.39 23.82 -3.97
CA THR A 139 -6.37 23.22 -3.06
C THR A 139 -6.55 21.74 -3.37
N TRP A 140 -6.35 20.91 -2.36
CA TRP A 140 -6.73 19.51 -2.38
C TRP A 140 -8.13 19.35 -1.81
N THR A 141 -8.94 18.51 -2.44
CA THR A 141 -10.24 18.09 -1.89
C THR A 141 -10.29 16.58 -1.86
N TRP A 142 -10.67 16.01 -0.73
CA TRP A 142 -10.89 14.58 -0.53
C TRP A 142 -12.32 14.34 -0.12
N VAL A 143 -12.95 13.30 -0.66
CA VAL A 143 -14.31 12.90 -0.31
C VAL A 143 -14.37 11.41 -0.04
N GLY A 144 -15.23 11.03 0.89
CA GLY A 144 -15.58 9.64 1.12
C GLY A 144 -16.70 9.51 2.13
N GLU A 145 -16.84 8.32 2.68
CA GLU A 145 -17.96 7.97 3.55
C GLU A 145 -17.46 7.25 4.79
N SER A 146 -18.03 7.64 5.92
CA SER A 146 -17.83 7.04 7.24
C SER A 146 -19.16 6.44 7.72
N PRO A 147 -19.15 5.62 8.79
CA PRO A 147 -20.40 5.20 9.44
C PRO A 147 -21.30 6.39 9.88
N GLN A 148 -20.72 7.56 10.09
CA GLN A 148 -21.42 8.80 10.48
C GLN A 148 -21.95 9.59 9.28
N GLY A 149 -21.60 9.21 8.05
CA GLY A 149 -22.08 9.84 6.82
C GLY A 149 -20.96 10.30 5.89
N LYS A 150 -21.35 11.08 4.88
CA LYS A 150 -20.44 11.64 3.88
C LYS A 150 -19.50 12.67 4.49
N MET A 151 -18.23 12.55 4.15
CA MET A 151 -17.13 13.39 4.63
C MET A 151 -16.49 14.11 3.45
N LYS A 152 -16.06 15.34 3.68
CA LYS A 152 -15.21 16.11 2.76
C LYS A 152 -14.07 16.74 3.54
N SER A 153 -12.86 16.63 3.04
CA SER A 153 -11.68 17.32 3.54
C SER A 153 -11.17 18.28 2.47
N VAL A 154 -10.80 19.49 2.89
CA VAL A 154 -10.19 20.51 2.03
C VAL A 154 -8.84 20.87 2.62
N CYS A 155 -7.76 20.59 1.89
CA CYS A 155 -6.40 20.86 2.35
C CYS A 155 -5.76 21.99 1.54
N LYS A 156 -5.13 22.95 2.23
CA LYS A 156 -4.41 24.06 1.63
C LYS A 156 -3.04 24.22 2.25
N PHE A 157 -2.03 24.32 1.40
CA PHE A 157 -0.68 24.65 1.82
C PHE A 157 -0.51 26.17 1.95
N SER A 158 0.22 26.60 2.97
CA SER A 158 0.67 27.98 3.12
C SER A 158 2.19 27.99 3.15
N GLY A 159 2.79 28.08 1.96
CA GLY A 159 4.21 27.79 1.76
C GLY A 159 4.54 26.31 1.94
N ALA A 160 5.84 25.99 2.07
CA ALA A 160 6.31 24.61 2.17
C ALA A 160 6.04 23.98 3.54
N ASP A 161 5.90 24.78 4.59
CA ASP A 161 6.02 24.34 5.98
C ASP A 161 4.68 24.29 6.74
N LYS A 162 3.58 24.70 6.12
CA LYS A 162 2.25 24.72 6.75
C LYS A 162 1.19 24.11 5.85
N LEU A 163 0.32 23.31 6.45
CA LEU A 163 -0.84 22.70 5.80
C LEU A 163 -2.05 22.81 6.73
N THR A 164 -3.08 23.50 6.26
CA THR A 164 -4.38 23.57 6.93
C THR A 164 -5.33 22.59 6.26
N GLU A 165 -6.00 21.76 7.05
CA GLU A 165 -7.04 20.86 6.60
C GLU A 165 -8.35 21.20 7.31
N THR A 166 -9.39 21.46 6.54
CA THR A 166 -10.75 21.70 7.04
C THR A 166 -11.64 20.53 6.67
N LEU A 167 -12.27 19.91 7.68
CA LEU A 167 -13.13 18.76 7.51
C LEU A 167 -14.60 19.17 7.69
N TYR A 168 -15.40 18.62 6.79
CA TYR A 168 -16.83 18.80 6.68
C TYR A 168 -17.51 17.44 6.72
N MET A 169 -18.72 17.42 7.26
CA MET A 169 -19.59 16.26 7.18
C MET A 169 -21.04 16.64 6.99
N VAL A 170 -21.83 15.72 6.44
CA VAL A 170 -23.27 15.89 6.31
C VAL A 170 -23.93 15.48 7.63
N GLY A 171 -24.49 16.45 8.34
CA GLY A 171 -25.18 16.20 9.62
C GLY A 171 -26.53 15.52 9.45
N PRO A 172 -27.20 15.14 10.57
CA PRO A 172 -28.53 14.51 10.54
C PRO A 172 -29.62 15.35 9.87
N ASP A 173 -29.43 16.67 9.79
CA ASP A 173 -30.30 17.62 9.09
C ASP A 173 -30.06 17.66 7.56
N GLY A 174 -29.18 16.80 7.04
CA GLY A 174 -28.82 16.72 5.63
C GLY A 174 -27.92 17.87 5.15
N LYS A 175 -27.47 18.75 6.05
CA LYS A 175 -26.63 19.89 5.71
C LYS A 175 -25.16 19.58 5.96
N GLU A 176 -24.31 20.06 5.06
CA GLU A 176 -22.87 20.05 5.26
C GLU A 176 -22.49 21.04 6.36
N LYS A 177 -21.70 20.58 7.34
CA LYS A 177 -21.17 21.37 8.44
C LYS A 177 -19.67 21.14 8.55
N GLN A 178 -18.93 22.25 8.68
CA GLN A 178 -17.55 22.17 9.13
C GLN A 178 -17.56 21.69 10.58
N PHE A 179 -16.78 20.65 10.87
CA PHE A 179 -16.72 20.09 12.22
C PHE A 179 -15.30 19.99 12.76
N MET A 180 -14.27 20.07 11.92
CA MET A 180 -12.88 20.02 12.40
C MET A 180 -11.96 20.87 11.54
N VAL A 181 -10.99 21.50 12.19
CA VAL A 181 -9.83 22.14 11.54
C VAL A 181 -8.57 21.54 12.11
N MET A 182 -7.65 21.11 11.25
CA MET A 182 -6.32 20.65 11.61
C MET A 182 -5.26 21.54 10.97
N GLU A 183 -4.31 21.96 11.79
CA GLU A 183 -3.13 22.72 11.38
C GLU A 183 -1.91 21.82 11.52
N ARG A 184 -1.13 21.75 10.44
CA ARG A 184 0.11 20.99 10.38
C ARG A 184 1.28 21.94 10.15
N THR A 185 2.32 21.77 10.94
CA THR A 185 3.59 22.49 10.76
C THR A 185 4.72 21.49 10.56
N ARG A 186 5.60 21.73 9.58
CA ARG A 186 6.76 20.85 9.36
C ARG A 186 7.63 20.77 10.60
N SER A 187 8.00 19.54 10.95
CA SER A 187 8.97 19.26 12.00
C SER A 187 10.38 19.12 11.40
N LYS A 188 11.38 19.64 12.10
CA LYS A 188 12.80 19.39 11.81
C LYS A 188 13.28 18.05 12.37
N GLU A 189 12.45 17.39 13.17
CA GLU A 189 12.77 16.09 13.74
C GLU A 189 12.71 14.99 12.67
N ALA A 190 13.57 13.99 12.81
CA ALA A 190 13.51 12.79 11.99
C ALA A 190 12.14 12.11 12.13
N ARG A 191 11.76 11.30 11.14
CA ARG A 191 10.54 10.46 11.21
C ARG A 191 10.44 9.82 12.59
N PRO A 192 9.36 10.04 13.35
CA PRO A 192 9.25 9.47 14.68
C PRO A 192 9.27 7.94 14.57
N THR A 193 10.29 7.31 15.16
CA THR A 193 10.54 5.87 15.07
C THR A 193 9.41 5.01 15.63
N LYS A 194 8.44 5.61 16.33
CA LYS A 194 7.31 4.94 16.99
C LYS A 194 5.99 4.99 16.21
N LEU A 195 5.88 5.74 15.10
CA LEU A 195 4.60 5.91 14.39
C LEU A 195 3.95 4.57 14.03
N MET A 196 4.75 3.58 13.59
CA MET A 196 4.23 2.25 13.24
C MET A 196 5.11 1.07 13.65
N ASN A 197 6.28 1.29 14.29
CA ASN A 197 7.14 0.21 14.79
C ASN A 197 6.85 -0.15 16.26
N ALA A 198 5.59 -0.18 16.66
CA ALA A 198 5.21 -0.85 17.92
C ALA A 198 5.13 -2.36 17.70
N SER A 199 6.28 -3.00 17.43
CA SER A 199 6.36 -4.45 17.33
C SER A 199 6.39 -5.11 18.73
N VAL A 200 5.41 -5.97 18.98
CA VAL A 200 5.46 -7.27 19.70
C VAL A 200 5.94 -7.27 21.18
N LYS A 201 6.23 -6.14 21.81
CA LYS A 201 6.55 -6.09 23.28
C LYS A 201 5.44 -5.54 24.18
N ALA A 202 4.30 -5.11 23.62
CA ALA A 202 3.12 -4.98 24.47
C ALA A 202 2.72 -6.40 24.90
N LYS A 203 2.66 -6.67 26.21
CA LYS A 203 1.98 -7.87 26.75
C LYS A 203 0.67 -8.06 25.97
N PRO A 204 0.23 -9.31 25.67
CA PRO A 204 -1.07 -9.53 25.06
C PRO A 204 -2.12 -8.73 25.83
N ASP A 205 -2.58 -7.62 25.26
CA ASP A 205 -3.65 -6.86 25.85
C ASP A 205 -4.90 -7.70 25.61
N ALA A 206 -5.61 -8.05 26.68
CA ALA A 206 -6.86 -8.81 26.61
C ALA A 206 -7.93 -8.10 25.76
N LYS A 207 -7.68 -6.85 25.31
CA LYS A 207 -8.52 -6.05 24.43
C LYS A 207 -8.15 -6.12 22.94
N LEU A 208 -7.15 -6.90 22.52
CA LEU A 208 -6.81 -7.02 21.10
C LEU A 208 -8.00 -7.57 20.29
N PRO A 209 -8.29 -7.03 19.09
CA PRO A 209 -9.37 -7.54 18.26
C PRO A 209 -9.20 -9.04 17.96
N VAL A 210 -10.32 -9.77 17.87
CA VAL A 210 -10.35 -11.24 17.66
C VAL A 210 -9.49 -11.69 16.47
N HIS A 211 -9.35 -10.84 15.45
CA HIS A 211 -8.60 -11.14 14.23
C HIS A 211 -7.11 -10.74 14.28
N ALA A 212 -6.66 -10.00 15.31
CA ALA A 212 -5.31 -9.46 15.39
C ALA A 212 -4.24 -10.55 15.27
N ALA A 213 -4.38 -11.65 16.02
CA ALA A 213 -3.43 -12.77 15.96
C ALA A 213 -3.33 -13.40 14.56
N ALA A 214 -4.45 -13.46 13.81
CA ALA A 214 -4.43 -13.95 12.44
C ALA A 214 -3.72 -12.97 11.51
N VAL A 215 -4.03 -11.68 11.62
CA VAL A 215 -3.45 -10.60 10.81
C VAL A 215 -1.93 -10.49 11.03
N THR A 216 -1.45 -10.54 12.27
CA THR A 216 -0.04 -10.33 12.59
C THR A 216 0.81 -11.61 12.56
N GLN A 217 0.23 -12.75 12.19
CA GLN A 217 0.93 -14.03 12.18
C GLN A 217 2.17 -14.03 11.26
N ASP A 218 2.16 -13.18 10.23
CA ASP A 218 3.23 -13.10 9.24
C ASP A 218 4.27 -12.02 9.51
N VAL A 219 4.14 -11.28 10.61
CA VAL A 219 5.16 -10.30 11.03
C VAL A 219 6.54 -10.96 11.07
N GLY A 220 7.52 -10.26 10.49
CA GLY A 220 8.89 -10.74 10.36
C GLY A 220 9.46 -10.56 8.96
N THR A 221 10.61 -11.17 8.72
CA THR A 221 11.32 -11.12 7.44
C THR A 221 11.23 -12.47 6.74
N TRP A 222 10.94 -12.45 5.45
CA TRP A 222 10.81 -13.62 4.60
C TRP A 222 11.69 -13.49 3.37
N ASN A 223 12.29 -14.59 2.94
CA ASN A 223 12.81 -14.74 1.59
C ASN A 223 11.66 -15.22 0.69
N ALA A 224 11.64 -14.79 -0.55
CA ALA A 224 10.61 -15.15 -1.53
C ALA A 224 11.24 -15.71 -2.81
N VAL A 225 10.60 -16.71 -3.38
CA VAL A 225 10.83 -17.18 -4.75
C VAL A 225 9.54 -16.95 -5.53
N VAL A 226 9.60 -16.10 -6.54
CA VAL A 226 8.49 -15.70 -7.39
C VAL A 226 8.59 -16.46 -8.69
N GLU A 227 7.64 -17.34 -8.94
CA GLU A 227 7.43 -18.02 -10.21
C GLU A 227 6.27 -17.32 -10.91
N SER A 228 6.48 -16.76 -12.09
CA SER A 228 5.42 -16.04 -12.82
C SER A 228 5.40 -16.39 -14.29
N GLU A 229 4.23 -16.26 -14.91
CA GLU A 229 4.03 -16.35 -16.35
C GLU A 229 3.39 -15.06 -16.85
N TYR A 230 4.12 -14.33 -17.70
CA TYR A 230 3.66 -13.06 -18.28
C TYR A 230 3.88 -13.08 -19.79
N ALA A 231 2.83 -12.75 -20.56
CA ALA A 231 2.86 -12.80 -22.03
C ALA A 231 3.41 -14.13 -22.61
N GLY A 232 3.14 -15.26 -21.94
CA GLY A 232 3.64 -16.59 -22.32
C GLY A 232 5.09 -16.89 -21.91
N GLN A 233 5.79 -15.94 -21.30
CA GLN A 233 7.15 -16.14 -20.78
C GLN A 233 7.11 -16.49 -19.29
N LYS A 234 7.74 -17.62 -18.93
CA LYS A 234 7.94 -18.02 -17.53
C LYS A 234 9.21 -17.41 -16.97
N THR A 235 9.13 -16.93 -15.73
CA THR A 235 10.26 -16.36 -15.00
C THR A 235 10.32 -16.93 -13.58
N THR A 236 11.53 -16.91 -13.02
CA THR A 236 11.78 -17.25 -11.63
C THR A 236 12.72 -16.20 -11.05
N ASP A 237 12.23 -15.46 -10.07
CA ASP A 237 12.93 -14.36 -9.44
C ASP A 237 13.02 -14.56 -7.92
N LYS A 238 14.06 -13.99 -7.31
CA LYS A 238 14.22 -14.00 -5.85
C LYS A 238 13.84 -12.64 -5.28
N GLY A 239 13.17 -12.66 -4.14
CA GLY A 239 12.75 -11.47 -3.43
C GLY A 239 12.86 -11.60 -1.92
N THR A 240 12.49 -10.52 -1.25
CA THR A 240 12.41 -10.43 0.21
C THR A 240 11.15 -9.67 0.58
N GLU A 241 10.57 -10.05 1.70
CA GLU A 241 9.39 -9.40 2.26
C GLU A 241 9.63 -9.09 3.73
N HIS A 242 9.31 -7.86 4.14
CA HIS A 242 9.28 -7.44 5.53
C HIS A 242 7.86 -7.10 5.90
N VAL A 243 7.31 -7.80 6.89
CA VAL A 243 5.94 -7.61 7.36
C VAL A 243 5.96 -6.98 8.74
N HIS A 244 5.23 -5.88 8.88
CA HIS A 244 5.08 -5.09 10.10
C HIS A 244 3.63 -5.13 10.56
N ALA A 245 3.39 -5.21 11.87
CA ALA A 245 2.07 -4.92 12.41
C ALA A 245 1.92 -3.39 12.50
N ILE A 246 0.78 -2.86 12.07
CA ILE A 246 0.45 -1.44 12.17
C ILE A 246 -0.93 -1.28 12.79
N CYS A 247 -1.28 -0.05 13.16
CA CYS A 247 -2.61 0.28 13.67
C CYS A 247 -3.02 -0.60 14.86
N ASP A 248 -2.15 -0.68 15.88
CA ASP A 248 -2.35 -1.51 17.09
C ASP A 248 -2.67 -2.98 16.79
N ASN A 249 -1.95 -3.59 15.84
CA ASN A 249 -2.09 -4.98 15.39
C ASN A 249 -3.39 -5.30 14.63
N ARG A 250 -4.14 -4.28 14.18
CA ARG A 250 -5.34 -4.48 13.35
C ARG A 250 -5.01 -4.78 11.88
N TRP A 251 -3.83 -4.36 11.43
CA TRP A 251 -3.39 -4.48 10.05
C TRP A 251 -1.93 -4.95 9.98
N ALA A 252 -1.61 -5.69 8.91
CA ALA A 252 -0.26 -6.10 8.56
C ALA A 252 0.17 -5.37 7.29
N TRP A 253 1.29 -4.66 7.36
CA TRP A 253 1.94 -3.95 6.27
C TRP A 253 3.14 -4.74 5.75
N SER A 254 3.09 -5.13 4.49
CA SER A 254 4.15 -5.86 3.78
C SER A 254 4.94 -4.90 2.90
N VAL A 255 6.28 -5.01 2.98
CA VAL A 255 7.24 -4.34 2.10
C VAL A 255 7.94 -5.43 1.30
N PHE A 256 7.63 -5.53 0.02
CA PHE A 256 8.15 -6.55 -0.87
C PHE A 256 9.17 -5.97 -1.85
N ARG A 257 10.28 -6.68 -2.04
CA ARG A 257 11.36 -6.30 -2.98
C ARG A 257 11.78 -7.52 -3.77
N CYS A 258 11.93 -7.39 -5.08
CA CYS A 258 12.57 -8.41 -5.91
C CYS A 258 13.21 -7.78 -7.14
N GLN A 259 13.91 -8.60 -7.93
CA GLN A 259 14.04 -8.33 -9.35
C GLN A 259 12.81 -8.92 -10.04
N PHE A 260 12.23 -8.22 -11.00
CA PHE A 260 11.15 -8.74 -11.82
C PHE A 260 11.49 -8.43 -13.27
N MET A 261 11.58 -9.46 -14.11
CA MET A 261 12.01 -9.32 -15.50
C MET A 261 13.35 -8.55 -15.68
N GLY A 262 14.27 -8.69 -14.72
CA GLY A 262 15.57 -8.01 -14.74
C GLY A 262 15.56 -6.55 -14.27
N GLN A 263 14.41 -6.01 -13.84
CA GLN A 263 14.29 -4.66 -13.29
C GLN A 263 14.03 -4.69 -11.78
N PRO A 264 14.45 -3.68 -11.01
CA PRO A 264 14.05 -3.55 -9.60
C PRO A 264 12.53 -3.40 -9.47
N PHE A 265 11.94 -4.17 -8.56
CA PHE A 265 10.52 -4.12 -8.25
C PHE A 265 10.32 -3.82 -6.77
N SER A 266 9.39 -2.89 -6.49
CA SER A 266 8.93 -2.58 -5.13
C SER A 266 7.43 -2.75 -5.08
N GLY A 267 6.97 -3.64 -4.19
CA GLY A 267 5.57 -3.85 -3.89
C GLY A 267 5.28 -3.60 -2.43
N TYR A 268 4.04 -3.25 -2.13
CA TYR A 268 3.57 -3.09 -0.77
C TYR A 268 2.16 -3.63 -0.63
N GLY A 269 1.96 -4.41 0.43
CA GLY A 269 0.69 -5.05 0.73
C GLY A 269 0.14 -4.59 2.07
N LEU A 270 -1.18 -4.51 2.16
CA LEU A 270 -1.91 -4.36 3.41
C LEU A 270 -2.86 -5.55 3.55
N LEU A 271 -2.92 -6.15 4.73
CA LEU A 271 -3.90 -7.19 5.07
C LEU A 271 -4.49 -6.89 6.45
N GLY A 272 -5.81 -6.93 6.59
CA GLY A 272 -6.47 -6.77 7.88
C GLY A 272 -7.89 -7.30 7.88
N TRP A 273 -8.56 -7.15 9.02
CA TRP A 273 -9.98 -7.46 9.14
C TRP A 273 -10.79 -6.19 9.00
N ASP A 274 -11.68 -6.18 8.01
CA ASP A 274 -12.66 -5.12 7.83
C ASP A 274 -13.92 -5.48 8.61
N ALA A 275 -14.17 -4.75 9.70
CA ALA A 275 -15.31 -5.01 10.59
C ALA A 275 -16.64 -4.54 10.00
N THR A 276 -16.63 -3.61 9.04
CA THR A 276 -17.83 -3.19 8.29
C THR A 276 -18.28 -4.31 7.38
N GLN A 277 -17.36 -4.86 6.60
CA GLN A 277 -17.65 -5.92 5.62
C GLN A 277 -17.67 -7.32 6.24
N LYS A 278 -17.15 -7.47 7.47
CA LYS A 278 -16.95 -8.74 8.17
C LYS A 278 -16.15 -9.73 7.31
N LYS A 279 -15.08 -9.24 6.69
CA LYS A 279 -14.18 -9.98 5.81
C LYS A 279 -12.74 -9.56 6.07
N TYR A 280 -11.79 -10.41 5.68
CA TYR A 280 -10.42 -9.94 5.53
C TYR A 280 -10.36 -9.05 4.29
N ALA A 281 -9.71 -7.91 4.40
CA ALA A 281 -9.46 -6.98 3.31
C ALA A 281 -7.97 -6.93 3.00
N GLY A 282 -7.65 -6.91 1.71
CA GLY A 282 -6.30 -6.80 1.18
C GLY A 282 -6.19 -5.62 0.23
N LEU A 283 -5.05 -4.95 0.26
CA LEU A 283 -4.69 -3.86 -0.66
C LEU A 283 -3.27 -4.09 -1.17
N TRP A 284 -3.03 -3.83 -2.44
CA TRP A 284 -1.70 -3.90 -3.03
C TRP A 284 -1.40 -2.69 -3.92
N ILE A 285 -0.19 -2.17 -3.80
CA ILE A 285 0.43 -1.16 -4.66
C ILE A 285 1.84 -1.60 -5.05
N ASP A 286 2.31 -1.17 -6.21
CA ASP A 286 3.67 -1.48 -6.66
C ASP A 286 4.26 -0.43 -7.59
N SER A 287 5.50 -0.64 -8.03
CA SER A 287 6.26 0.27 -8.89
C SER A 287 5.92 0.22 -10.37
N MET A 288 4.99 -0.64 -10.77
CA MET A 288 4.66 -0.89 -12.18
C MET A 288 3.20 -0.57 -12.51
N SER A 289 2.34 -0.43 -11.50
CA SER A 289 0.91 -0.19 -11.64
C SER A 289 0.52 1.14 -10.99
N PRO A 290 -0.24 2.03 -11.67
CA PRO A 290 -0.73 3.28 -11.08
C PRO A 290 -2.06 3.12 -10.31
N THR A 291 -2.62 1.91 -10.26
CA THR A 291 -3.93 1.62 -9.66
C THR A 291 -3.80 0.62 -8.52
N PHE A 292 -4.65 0.76 -7.50
CA PHE A 292 -4.72 -0.22 -6.43
C PHE A 292 -5.25 -1.56 -6.93
N THR A 293 -4.73 -2.65 -6.37
CA THR A 293 -5.44 -3.94 -6.39
C THR A 293 -6.10 -4.12 -5.02
N VAL A 294 -7.42 -4.27 -5.01
CA VAL A 294 -8.21 -4.41 -3.78
C VAL A 294 -8.86 -5.78 -3.76
N THR A 295 -8.72 -6.49 -2.64
CA THR A 295 -9.26 -7.82 -2.44
C THR A 295 -10.00 -7.93 -1.13
N THR A 296 -10.98 -8.82 -1.06
CA THR A 296 -11.64 -9.22 0.18
C THR A 296 -11.80 -10.73 0.23
N GLY A 297 -11.97 -11.30 1.41
CA GLY A 297 -12.23 -12.72 1.51
C GLY A 297 -12.24 -13.29 2.91
N THR A 298 -11.94 -14.58 3.00
CA THR A 298 -12.07 -15.37 4.21
C THR A 298 -10.75 -16.02 4.60
N ARG A 299 -10.69 -16.45 5.86
CA ARG A 299 -9.60 -17.27 6.37
C ARG A 299 -10.18 -18.55 6.95
N ASP A 300 -9.71 -19.70 6.47
CA ASP A 300 -10.05 -20.98 7.07
C ASP A 300 -9.40 -21.09 8.46
N LYS A 301 -10.19 -21.36 9.49
CA LYS A 301 -9.71 -21.36 10.88
C LYS A 301 -8.74 -22.50 11.17
N LYS A 302 -8.89 -23.65 10.50
CA LYS A 302 -8.12 -24.88 10.78
C LYS A 302 -6.75 -24.83 10.12
N THR A 303 -6.71 -24.45 8.84
CA THR A 303 -5.51 -24.43 8.01
C THR A 303 -4.81 -23.07 8.04
N GLY A 304 -5.52 -22.00 8.43
CA GLY A 304 -5.02 -20.64 8.36
C GLY A 304 -4.89 -20.08 6.95
N THR A 305 -5.48 -20.76 5.96
CA THR A 305 -5.45 -20.36 4.55
C THR A 305 -6.34 -19.15 4.31
N TYR A 306 -5.81 -18.12 3.64
CA TYR A 306 -6.62 -17.01 3.14
C TYR A 306 -7.03 -17.29 1.70
N THR A 307 -8.29 -17.01 1.39
CA THR A 307 -8.82 -16.96 0.02
C THR A 307 -9.39 -15.57 -0.18
N LEU A 308 -8.72 -14.76 -0.99
CA LEU A 308 -9.07 -13.38 -1.27
C LEU A 308 -9.41 -13.24 -2.75
N THR A 309 -10.46 -12.51 -3.07
CA THR A 309 -10.84 -12.19 -4.45
C THR A 309 -11.06 -10.69 -4.58
N GLY A 310 -10.91 -10.18 -5.79
CA GLY A 310 -11.08 -8.75 -6.01
C GLY A 310 -10.87 -8.35 -7.44
N THR A 311 -10.49 -7.09 -7.61
CA THR A 311 -10.29 -6.47 -8.90
C THR A 311 -8.95 -5.76 -8.94
N SER A 312 -8.29 -5.87 -10.09
CA SER A 312 -7.12 -5.09 -10.49
C SER A 312 -7.43 -4.39 -11.81
N THR A 313 -6.58 -3.49 -12.26
CA THR A 313 -6.73 -2.80 -13.54
C THR A 313 -5.70 -3.34 -14.52
N GLY A 314 -6.16 -3.82 -15.67
CA GLY A 314 -5.30 -4.28 -16.75
C GLY A 314 -4.54 -3.15 -17.42
N PRO A 315 -3.51 -3.47 -18.25
CA PRO A 315 -2.75 -2.45 -18.98
C PRO A 315 -3.59 -1.57 -19.91
N ASP A 316 -4.74 -2.06 -20.36
CA ASP A 316 -5.71 -1.34 -21.19
C ASP A 316 -6.73 -0.52 -20.38
N GLY A 317 -6.57 -0.45 -19.05
CA GLY A 317 -7.47 0.24 -18.14
C GLY A 317 -8.73 -0.55 -17.76
N LYS A 318 -8.91 -1.78 -18.28
CA LYS A 318 -10.10 -2.57 -17.97
C LYS A 318 -9.96 -3.34 -16.66
N PRO A 319 -11.05 -3.53 -15.91
CA PRO A 319 -11.05 -4.40 -14.73
C PRO A 319 -10.65 -5.84 -15.06
N MET A 320 -9.72 -6.39 -14.29
CA MET A 320 -9.37 -7.82 -14.27
C MET A 320 -9.73 -8.42 -12.92
N LYS A 321 -10.31 -9.61 -12.90
CA LYS A 321 -10.56 -10.30 -11.62
C LYS A 321 -9.27 -10.93 -11.14
N ILE A 322 -9.08 -10.91 -9.82
CA ILE A 322 -7.95 -11.54 -9.16
C ILE A 322 -8.47 -12.51 -8.09
N GLU A 323 -7.83 -13.67 -8.00
CA GLU A 323 -7.97 -14.62 -6.90
C GLU A 323 -6.59 -14.86 -6.30
N GLN A 324 -6.49 -14.74 -4.98
CA GLN A 324 -5.29 -14.98 -4.21
C GLN A 324 -5.59 -16.05 -3.17
N LYS A 325 -4.76 -17.09 -3.14
CA LYS A 325 -4.79 -18.12 -2.11
C LYS A 325 -3.46 -18.16 -1.39
N LEU A 326 -3.44 -17.70 -0.14
CA LEU A 326 -2.26 -17.76 0.73
C LEU A 326 -2.40 -18.95 1.67
N THR A 327 -1.63 -20.00 1.39
CA THR A 327 -1.62 -21.25 2.15
C THR A 327 -0.40 -21.29 3.06
N ARG A 328 -0.53 -21.88 4.25
CA ARG A 328 0.58 -22.14 5.15
C ARG A 328 1.07 -23.58 5.02
N GLU A 329 2.39 -23.74 4.98
CA GLU A 329 3.07 -25.03 4.91
C GLU A 329 4.01 -25.13 6.11
N GLY A 330 3.44 -25.32 7.30
CA GLY A 330 4.17 -25.23 8.56
C GLY A 330 4.35 -23.80 9.08
N LYS A 331 5.27 -23.62 10.03
CA LYS A 331 5.47 -22.33 10.74
C LYS A 331 6.30 -21.30 9.95
N ASP A 332 7.21 -21.80 9.13
CA ASP A 332 8.26 -20.99 8.49
C ASP A 332 8.16 -20.99 6.96
N GLN A 333 7.06 -21.51 6.41
CA GLN A 333 6.80 -21.50 4.97
C GLN A 333 5.34 -21.19 4.67
N ARG A 334 5.11 -20.36 3.65
CA ARG A 334 3.80 -20.04 3.11
C ARG A 334 3.87 -19.85 1.61
N VAL A 335 2.78 -20.13 0.91
CA VAL A 335 2.70 -20.04 -0.56
C VAL A 335 1.51 -19.18 -0.93
N LEU A 336 1.76 -18.13 -1.70
CA LEU A 336 0.73 -17.34 -2.37
C LEU A 336 0.57 -17.84 -3.80
N ASN A 337 -0.63 -18.29 -4.17
CA ASN A 337 -0.99 -18.53 -5.56
C ASN A 337 -1.94 -17.42 -6.02
N MET A 338 -1.66 -16.85 -7.19
CA MET A 338 -2.46 -15.79 -7.79
C MET A 338 -2.97 -16.23 -9.15
N LYS A 339 -4.26 -16.02 -9.37
CA LYS A 339 -4.90 -16.16 -10.67
C LYS A 339 -5.44 -14.81 -11.12
N LEU A 340 -5.28 -14.51 -12.40
CA LEU A 340 -5.83 -13.33 -13.04
C LEU A 340 -6.78 -13.74 -14.17
N ASP A 341 -7.90 -13.04 -14.26
CA ASP A 341 -8.89 -13.20 -15.33
C ASP A 341 -8.81 -11.99 -16.26
N ALA A 342 -8.25 -12.21 -17.44
CA ALA A 342 -8.25 -11.27 -18.57
C ALA A 342 -9.08 -11.81 -19.75
N GLY A 343 -10.17 -12.53 -19.43
CA GLY A 343 -11.04 -13.24 -20.39
C GLY A 343 -11.16 -14.74 -20.09
N GLU A 344 -10.15 -15.30 -19.43
CA GLU A 344 -10.15 -16.64 -18.83
C GLU A 344 -9.27 -16.61 -17.56
N MET A 345 -9.72 -17.27 -16.49
CA MET A 345 -9.00 -17.29 -15.21
C MET A 345 -7.79 -18.23 -15.26
N LYS A 346 -6.58 -17.67 -15.26
CA LYS A 346 -5.32 -18.42 -15.36
C LYS A 346 -4.43 -18.17 -14.15
N SER A 347 -3.72 -19.21 -13.71
CA SER A 347 -2.66 -19.06 -12.72
C SER A 347 -1.51 -18.30 -13.34
N THR A 348 -1.23 -17.10 -12.82
CA THR A 348 -0.21 -16.21 -13.39
C THR A 348 1.01 -16.08 -12.49
N MET A 349 0.88 -16.36 -11.19
CA MET A 349 1.97 -16.20 -10.25
C MET A 349 1.85 -17.15 -9.06
N LYS A 350 2.99 -17.67 -8.63
CA LYS A 350 3.17 -18.40 -7.37
C LYS A 350 4.37 -17.82 -6.64
N ILE A 351 4.18 -17.47 -5.38
CA ILE A 351 5.27 -16.99 -4.52
C ILE A 351 5.43 -17.94 -3.35
N THR A 352 6.61 -18.54 -3.23
CA THR A 352 6.99 -19.36 -2.08
C THR A 352 7.81 -18.51 -1.12
N TYR A 353 7.34 -18.38 0.11
CA TYR A 353 7.99 -17.61 1.16
C TYR A 353 8.62 -18.55 2.18
N THR A 354 9.85 -18.25 2.59
CA THR A 354 10.55 -18.95 3.68
C THR A 354 10.99 -17.94 4.72
N ARG A 355 10.62 -18.15 5.99
CA ARG A 355 10.93 -17.22 7.07
C ARG A 355 12.44 -17.14 7.26
N ARG A 356 12.98 -15.92 7.32
CA ARG A 356 14.39 -15.70 7.62
C ARG A 356 14.59 -15.90 9.12
N LYS A 357 15.47 -16.82 9.49
CA LYS A 357 15.88 -17.00 10.90
C LYS A 357 16.55 -15.71 11.39
N ALA A 358 16.22 -15.28 12.61
CA ALA A 358 16.98 -14.23 13.27
C ALA A 358 18.44 -14.68 13.38
N LYS A 359 19.37 -13.79 13.03
CA LYS A 359 20.80 -14.03 13.22
C LYS A 359 21.16 -13.83 14.69
#